data_AF-A0A6N3EKA9-F1
#
_entry.id   AF-A0A6N3EKA9-F1
#
_cell.length_a   1.000
_cell.length_b   1.000
_cell.length_c   1.000
_cell.angle_alpha   90.00
_cell.angle_beta   90.00
_cell.angle_gamma   90.00
#
_symmetry.space_group_name_H-M   'P 1'
#
loop_
_entity.id
_entity.type
_entity.pdbx_description
1 polymer ?
#
loop_
_entity_poly.entity_id
_entity_poly.type
_entity_poly.pdbx_seq_one_letter_code
_entity_poly.pdbx_strand_id
1 'polypeptide(L)'
;MKYMKLLETAPPLKAESLADGYRVLAEFNGTVLAGKKTLLGAQFVTWAWDYDRRGVSNGHYYMEDYQTAKEDFTFRSGLMAREQVFDRERLEELRQAAQGFLCGEGPASYRQEFRCQRILDQIRSQLPEPKQNQIQKEGPSIEQSM
;
A
#
# COMPACT_ATOMS: atom_id res chain seq x y z
N MET A 1 11.15 12.52 15.19
CA MET A 1 12.28 12.63 14.23
C MET A 1 12.97 11.28 13.96
N LYS A 2 12.24 10.19 13.63
CA LYS A 2 12.84 8.83 13.52
C LYS A 2 13.73 8.64 12.27
N TYR A 3 13.54 9.45 11.23
CA TYR A 3 14.23 9.37 9.94
C TYR A 3 15.46 10.28 9.80
N MET A 4 15.64 11.27 10.68
CA MET A 4 16.77 12.22 10.60
C MET A 4 18.11 11.52 10.76
N LYS A 5 18.22 10.61 11.74
CA LYS A 5 19.44 9.84 11.98
C LYS A 5 19.80 8.94 10.79
N LEU A 6 18.80 8.34 10.14
CA LEU A 6 19.01 7.54 8.92
C LEU A 6 19.56 8.39 7.79
N LEU A 7 19.02 9.60 7.62
CA LEU A 7 19.47 10.54 6.61
C LEU A 7 20.92 10.97 6.82
N GLU A 8 21.32 11.21 8.07
CA GLU A 8 22.68 11.65 8.40
C GLU A 8 23.74 10.57 8.14
N THR A 9 23.41 9.30 8.38
CA THR A 9 24.34 8.18 8.19
C THR A 9 24.30 7.58 6.79
N ALA A 10 23.28 7.91 5.99
CA ALA A 10 23.10 7.35 4.66
C ALA A 10 24.20 7.79 3.67
N PRO A 11 24.66 6.91 2.78
CA PRO A 11 25.65 7.26 1.78
C PRO A 11 25.08 8.27 0.76
N PRO A 12 25.91 9.16 0.20
CA PRO A 12 25.46 10.08 -0.84
C PRO A 12 25.02 9.32 -2.10
N LEU A 13 23.92 9.77 -2.71
CA LEU A 13 23.47 9.29 -4.01
C LEU A 13 24.33 9.95 -5.09
N LYS A 14 25.04 9.13 -5.88
CA LYS A 14 25.87 9.60 -6.99
C LYS A 14 25.16 9.28 -8.29
N ALA A 15 24.57 10.29 -8.92
CA ALA A 15 24.01 10.21 -10.26
C ALA A 15 24.46 11.44 -11.05
N GLU A 16 24.91 11.25 -12.28
CA GLU A 16 25.46 12.31 -13.12
C GLU A 16 24.43 13.41 -13.42
N SER A 17 23.14 13.04 -13.44
CA SER A 17 22.02 13.96 -13.70
C SER A 17 21.52 14.70 -12.46
N LEU A 18 22.10 14.48 -11.28
CA LEU A 18 21.57 14.96 -10.02
C LEU A 18 22.54 15.88 -9.28
N ALA A 19 22.02 16.99 -8.76
CA ALA A 19 22.79 17.85 -7.86
C ALA A 19 23.09 17.12 -6.54
N ASP A 20 24.30 17.34 -6.01
CA ASP A 20 24.73 16.81 -4.73
C ASP A 20 23.75 17.16 -3.59
N GLY A 21 23.56 16.23 -2.66
CA GLY A 21 22.81 16.46 -1.41
C GLY A 21 21.75 15.40 -1.09
N TYR A 22 21.37 14.57 -2.06
CA TYR A 22 20.54 13.40 -1.79
C TYR A 22 21.39 12.25 -1.26
N ARG A 23 20.81 11.50 -0.32
CA ARG A 23 21.42 10.31 0.29
C ARG A 23 20.52 9.11 0.11
N VAL A 24 21.12 7.94 -0.13
CA VAL A 24 20.42 6.69 -0.41
C VAL A 24 19.97 6.05 0.90
N LEU A 25 18.66 5.90 1.06
CA LEU A 25 18.06 5.23 2.20
C LEU A 25 17.79 3.75 1.90
N ALA A 26 17.38 3.43 0.67
CA ALA A 26 17.23 2.07 0.18
C ALA A 26 17.34 2.03 -1.35
N GLU A 27 17.81 0.91 -1.89
CA GLU A 27 17.80 0.64 -3.33
C GLU A 27 17.40 -0.82 -3.56
N PHE A 28 16.47 -1.04 -4.49
CA PHE A 28 16.07 -2.39 -4.90
C PHE A 28 15.50 -2.37 -6.32
N ASN A 29 15.87 -3.36 -7.13
CA ASN A 29 15.31 -3.61 -8.47
C ASN A 29 15.24 -2.34 -9.36
N GLY A 30 16.33 -1.58 -9.41
CA GLY A 30 16.39 -0.36 -10.21
C GLY A 30 15.55 0.81 -9.68
N THR A 31 14.98 0.71 -8.49
CA THR A 31 14.32 1.82 -7.79
C THR A 31 15.18 2.24 -6.60
N VAL A 32 15.26 3.54 -6.33
CA VAL A 32 16.00 4.10 -5.18
C VAL A 32 15.08 4.99 -4.36
N LEU A 33 15.08 4.80 -3.04
CA LEU A 33 14.53 5.73 -2.07
C LEU A 33 15.69 6.58 -1.54
N ALA A 34 15.63 7.87 -1.83
CA ALA A 34 16.59 8.85 -1.39
C ALA A 34 15.94 9.91 -0.52
N GLY A 35 16.75 10.67 0.20
CA GLY A 35 16.27 11.88 0.86
C GLY A 35 17.37 12.89 1.09
N LYS A 36 16.96 14.13 1.35
CA LYS A 36 17.85 15.24 1.70
C LYS A 36 17.25 16.07 2.81
N LYS A 37 18.13 16.67 3.61
CA LYS A 37 17.73 17.65 4.63
C LYS A 37 17.48 18.98 3.94
N THR A 38 16.43 19.66 4.36
CA THR A 38 16.04 20.99 3.89
C THR A 38 15.86 21.91 5.10
N LEU A 39 15.71 23.21 4.87
CA LEU A 39 15.41 24.17 5.94
C LEU A 39 14.06 23.90 6.62
N LEU A 40 13.13 23.25 5.91
CA LEU A 40 11.76 22.99 6.34
C LEU A 40 11.54 21.54 6.79
N GLY A 41 12.61 20.76 7.04
CA GLY A 41 12.52 19.35 7.42
C GLY A 41 13.25 18.43 6.44
N ALA A 42 12.75 17.22 6.21
CA ALA A 42 13.29 16.31 5.20
C ALA A 42 12.44 16.30 3.93
N GLN A 43 13.10 16.20 2.78
CA GLN A 43 12.48 15.82 1.53
C GLN A 43 12.91 14.40 1.20
N PHE A 44 11.94 13.53 0.91
CA PHE A 44 12.15 12.19 0.42
C PHE A 44 11.77 12.11 -1.05
N VAL A 45 12.41 11.19 -1.76
CA VAL A 45 12.17 10.99 -3.18
C VAL A 45 12.39 9.54 -3.57
N THR A 46 11.55 9.04 -4.46
CA THR A 46 11.73 7.75 -5.11
C THR A 46 12.03 7.96 -6.58
N TRP A 47 13.13 7.38 -7.06
CA TRP A 47 13.53 7.42 -8.46
C TRP A 47 13.67 6.02 -9.05
N ALA A 48 13.62 5.94 -10.38
CA ALA A 48 14.14 4.81 -11.13
C ALA A 48 15.57 5.12 -11.59
N TRP A 49 16.46 4.14 -11.48
CA TRP A 49 17.75 4.16 -12.14
C TRP A 49 17.58 3.96 -13.64
N ASP A 50 18.34 4.70 -14.42
CA ASP A 50 18.48 4.43 -15.84
C ASP A 50 19.24 3.11 -16.06
N TYR A 51 19.14 2.54 -17.27
CA TYR A 51 19.69 1.22 -17.59
C TYR A 51 21.20 1.09 -17.28
N ASP A 52 21.96 2.16 -17.48
CA ASP A 52 23.41 2.24 -17.24
C ASP A 52 23.79 2.67 -15.82
N ARG A 53 22.80 2.91 -14.94
CA ARG A 53 22.96 3.40 -13.56
C ARG A 53 23.77 4.70 -13.44
N ARG A 54 23.77 5.54 -14.48
CA ARG A 54 24.40 6.88 -14.41
C ARG A 54 23.43 7.97 -14.03
N GLY A 55 22.18 7.85 -14.47
CA GLY A 55 21.12 8.80 -14.19
C GLY A 55 19.97 8.19 -13.37
N VAL A 56 19.22 9.08 -12.74
CA VAL A 56 17.94 8.77 -12.11
C VAL A 56 16.82 9.55 -12.78
N SER A 57 15.65 8.92 -12.92
CA SER A 57 14.49 9.49 -13.60
C SER A 57 13.18 9.11 -12.89
N ASN A 58 12.06 9.69 -13.35
CA ASN A 58 10.71 9.45 -12.82
C ASN A 58 10.59 9.66 -11.29
N GLY A 59 10.91 10.87 -10.81
CA GLY A 59 10.95 11.19 -9.38
C GLY A 59 9.59 11.49 -8.76
N HIS A 60 9.21 10.78 -7.68
CA HIS A 60 8.09 11.18 -6.82
C HIS A 60 8.63 11.81 -5.54
N TYR A 61 8.18 13.01 -5.18
CA TYR A 61 8.72 13.80 -4.08
C TYR A 61 7.74 13.93 -2.92
N TYR A 62 8.24 13.76 -1.70
CA TYR A 62 7.45 13.78 -0.47
C TYR A 62 8.12 14.70 0.55
N MET A 63 7.38 15.70 1.06
CA MET A 63 7.87 16.62 2.08
C MET A 63 7.44 16.14 3.45
N GLU A 64 8.42 15.91 4.34
CA GLU A 64 8.25 15.40 5.71
C GLU A 64 7.47 14.07 5.87
N ASP A 65 7.05 13.47 4.76
CA ASP A 65 6.29 12.23 4.72
C ASP A 65 7.16 11.05 4.28
N TYR A 66 7.91 10.54 5.25
CA TYR A 66 8.76 9.36 5.04
C TYR A 66 7.95 8.07 4.82
N GLN A 67 6.73 8.00 5.37
CA GLN A 67 5.93 6.79 5.33
C GLN A 67 5.39 6.54 3.93
N THR A 68 4.79 7.56 3.31
CA THR A 68 4.33 7.48 1.93
C THR A 68 5.49 7.22 0.95
N ALA A 69 6.65 7.84 1.18
CA ALA A 69 7.85 7.59 0.36
C ALA A 69 8.32 6.13 0.42
N LYS A 70 8.23 5.47 1.58
CA LYS A 70 8.53 4.05 1.72
C LYS A 70 7.53 3.16 1.01
N GLU A 71 6.25 3.47 1.10
CA GLU A 71 5.19 2.71 0.43
C GLU A 71 5.34 2.79 -1.09
N ASP A 72 5.57 3.99 -1.63
CA ASP A 72 5.85 4.19 -3.04
C ASP A 72 7.11 3.44 -3.49
N PHE A 73 8.19 3.50 -2.71
CA PHE A 73 9.40 2.72 -2.97
C PHE A 73 9.11 1.21 -3.02
N THR A 74 8.37 0.70 -2.05
CA THR A 74 8.06 -0.74 -1.94
C THR A 74 7.21 -1.20 -3.11
N PHE A 75 6.25 -0.37 -3.54
CA PHE A 75 5.42 -0.63 -4.72
C PHE A 75 6.23 -0.61 -6.02
N ARG A 76 7.00 0.47 -6.26
CA ARG A 76 7.74 0.67 -7.51
C ARG A 76 8.90 -0.29 -7.69
N SER A 77 9.56 -0.66 -6.60
CA SER A 77 10.65 -1.65 -6.61
C SER A 77 10.14 -3.09 -6.80
N GLY A 78 8.83 -3.32 -6.67
CA GLY A 78 8.24 -4.65 -6.73
C GLY A 78 8.46 -5.49 -5.46
N LEU A 79 8.89 -4.86 -4.35
CA LEU A 79 8.96 -5.51 -3.04
C LEU A 79 7.58 -5.81 -2.45
N MET A 80 6.54 -5.10 -2.92
CA MET A 80 5.16 -5.38 -2.56
C MET A 80 4.54 -6.35 -3.57
N ALA A 81 3.93 -7.43 -3.08
CA ALA A 81 3.08 -8.26 -3.91
C ALA A 81 1.91 -7.40 -4.44
N ARG A 82 1.63 -7.45 -5.74
CA ARG A 82 0.60 -6.62 -6.40
C ARG A 82 -0.79 -6.76 -5.78
N GLU A 83 -1.03 -7.84 -5.05
CA GLU A 83 -2.26 -8.01 -4.30
C GLU A 83 -2.33 -7.01 -3.13
N GLN A 84 -1.26 -6.76 -2.39
CA GLN A 84 -1.27 -6.01 -1.11
C GLN A 84 -1.18 -4.48 -1.22
N VAL A 85 -1.58 -3.88 -2.34
CA VAL A 85 -1.36 -2.44 -2.60
C VAL A 85 -2.20 -1.52 -1.71
N PHE A 86 -3.29 -2.05 -1.15
CA PHE A 86 -4.16 -1.31 -0.24
C PHE A 86 -3.85 -1.68 1.21
N ASP A 87 -3.81 -0.68 2.08
CA ASP A 87 -3.85 -0.91 3.51
C ASP A 87 -5.20 -1.55 3.91
N ARG A 88 -5.23 -2.07 5.13
CA ARG A 88 -6.39 -2.79 5.66
C ARG A 88 -7.67 -1.94 5.65
N GLU A 89 -7.53 -0.66 6.00
CA GLU A 89 -8.65 0.28 6.13
C GLU A 89 -9.25 0.59 4.76
N ARG A 90 -8.42 0.88 3.76
CA ARG A 90 -8.88 1.08 2.37
C ARG A 90 -9.46 -0.17 1.75
N LEU A 91 -8.94 -1.36 2.09
CA LEU A 91 -9.57 -2.62 1.67
C LEU A 91 -10.96 -2.79 2.29
N GLU A 92 -11.14 -2.42 3.56
CA GLU A 92 -12.44 -2.44 4.24
C GLU A 92 -13.41 -1.42 3.63
N GLU A 93 -12.96 -0.20 3.31
CA GLU A 93 -13.74 0.81 2.60
C GLU A 93 -14.15 0.34 1.20
N LEU A 94 -13.21 -0.23 0.44
CA LEU A 94 -13.48 -0.76 -0.90
C LEU A 94 -14.47 -1.93 -0.85
N ARG A 95 -14.35 -2.79 0.17
CA ARG A 95 -15.32 -3.87 0.44
C ARG A 95 -16.70 -3.29 0.72
N GLN A 96 -16.82 -2.30 1.60
CA GLN A 96 -18.10 -1.67 1.93
C GLN A 96 -18.72 -0.98 0.71
N ALA A 97 -17.92 -0.27 -0.09
CA ALA A 97 -18.40 0.39 -1.30
C ALA A 97 -18.91 -0.62 -2.35
N ALA A 98 -18.17 -1.70 -2.58
CA ALA A 98 -18.57 -2.75 -3.51
C ALA A 98 -19.81 -3.53 -3.03
N GLN A 99 -19.91 -3.82 -1.73
CA GLN A 99 -21.11 -4.42 -1.12
C GLN A 99 -22.31 -3.47 -1.20
N GLY A 100 -22.11 -2.19 -0.87
CA GLY A 100 -23.15 -1.16 -0.98
C GLY A 100 -23.66 -0.99 -2.40
N PHE A 101 -22.78 -1.07 -3.40
CA PHE A 101 -23.19 -1.05 -4.81
C PHE A 101 -24.04 -2.27 -5.20
N LEU A 102 -23.69 -3.47 -4.72
CA LEU A 102 -24.46 -4.69 -4.97
C LEU A 102 -25.82 -4.70 -4.25
N CYS A 103 -25.91 -4.13 -3.05
CA CYS A 103 -27.13 -4.10 -2.24
C CYS A 103 -28.04 -2.88 -2.52
N GLY A 104 -27.52 -1.82 -3.16
CA GLY A 104 -28.20 -0.56 -3.43
C GLY A 104 -28.98 -0.56 -4.74
N GLU A 105 -28.70 0.41 -5.63
CA GLU A 105 -29.29 0.46 -6.99
C GLU A 105 -28.97 -0.79 -7.82
N GLY A 106 -27.92 -1.51 -7.43
CA GLY A 106 -27.52 -2.77 -8.05
C GLY A 106 -26.79 -2.57 -9.38
N PRO A 107 -26.04 -3.58 -9.83
CA PRO A 107 -25.38 -3.55 -11.12
C PRO A 107 -26.42 -3.53 -12.26
N ALA A 108 -26.24 -2.64 -13.24
CA ALA A 108 -27.13 -2.53 -14.40
C ALA A 108 -27.04 -3.75 -15.35
N SER A 109 -26.14 -4.70 -15.08
CA SER A 109 -25.98 -5.93 -15.86
C SER A 109 -25.26 -7.02 -15.08
N TYR A 110 -25.51 -8.27 -15.46
CA TYR A 110 -24.81 -9.44 -14.95
C TYR A 110 -23.27 -9.34 -15.07
N ARG A 111 -22.76 -8.70 -16.14
CA ARG A 111 -21.31 -8.49 -16.31
C ARG A 111 -20.73 -7.55 -15.26
N GLN A 112 -21.48 -6.52 -14.85
CA GLN A 112 -21.06 -5.61 -13.78
C GLN A 112 -21.11 -6.32 -12.43
N GLU A 113 -22.16 -7.10 -12.17
CA GLU A 113 -22.29 -7.93 -10.98
C GLU A 113 -21.10 -8.89 -10.82
N PHE A 114 -20.78 -9.64 -11.88
CA PHE A 114 -19.64 -10.56 -11.88
C PHE A 114 -18.29 -9.85 -11.63
N ARG A 115 -18.12 -8.64 -12.18
CA ARG A 115 -16.91 -7.84 -11.91
C ARG A 115 -16.83 -7.43 -10.45
N CYS A 116 -17.93 -6.97 -9.85
CA CYS A 116 -17.99 -6.62 -8.44
C CYS A 116 -17.74 -7.82 -7.53
N GLN A 117 -18.35 -8.97 -7.82
CA GLN A 117 -18.14 -10.19 -7.06
C GLN A 117 -16.67 -10.65 -7.10
N ARG A 118 -16.04 -10.59 -8.29
CA ARG A 118 -14.63 -10.93 -8.43
C ARG A 118 -13.71 -9.99 -7.62
N ILE A 119 -14.03 -8.70 -7.57
CA ILE A 119 -13.29 -7.73 -6.75
C ILE A 119 -13.45 -8.06 -5.27
N LEU A 120 -14.66 -8.38 -4.82
CA LEU A 120 -14.91 -8.78 -3.43
C LEU A 120 -14.15 -10.07 -3.06
N ASP A 121 -14.08 -11.05 -3.95
CA ASP A 121 -13.33 -12.29 -3.69
C ASP A 121 -11.81 -12.05 -3.62
N GLN A 122 -11.29 -11.13 -4.43
CA GLN A 122 -9.90 -10.67 -4.30
C GLN A 122 -9.65 -9.99 -2.96
N ILE A 123 -10.57 -9.13 -2.51
CA ILE A 123 -10.46 -8.48 -1.20
C ILE A 123 -10.51 -9.52 -0.07
N ARG A 124 -11.42 -10.49 -0.12
CA ARG A 124 -11.54 -11.58 0.88
C ARG A 124 -10.26 -12.42 1.01
N SER A 125 -9.55 -12.62 -0.10
CA SER A 125 -8.27 -13.36 -0.08
C SER A 125 -7.17 -12.61 0.68
N GLN A 126 -7.23 -11.29 0.72
CA GLN A 126 -6.25 -10.44 1.39
C GLN A 126 -6.69 -10.05 2.81
N LEU A 127 -8.00 -9.90 3.00
CA LEU A 127 -8.65 -9.56 4.26
C LEU A 127 -9.73 -10.62 4.56
N PRO A 128 -9.39 -11.69 5.31
CA PRO A 128 -10.37 -12.66 5.73
C PRO A 128 -11.49 -11.96 6.51
N GLU A 129 -12.74 -12.36 6.27
CA GLU A 129 -13.87 -11.89 7.06
C GLU A 129 -13.58 -12.08 8.56
N PRO A 130 -13.87 -11.10 9.43
CA PRO A 130 -13.74 -11.29 10.86
C PRO A 130 -14.60 -12.50 11.21
N LYS A 131 -13.99 -13.52 11.81
CA LYS A 131 -14.71 -14.70 12.28
C LYS A 131 -15.83 -14.21 13.19
N GLN A 132 -17.07 -14.24 12.71
CA GLN A 132 -18.21 -14.20 13.60
C GLN A 132 -18.03 -15.42 14.51
N ASN A 133 -17.63 -15.18 15.76
CA ASN A 133 -17.67 -16.19 16.79
C ASN A 133 -19.06 -16.83 16.70
N GLN A 134 -19.07 -18.14 16.47
CA GLN A 134 -20.24 -18.97 16.58
C GLN A 134 -20.78 -18.82 18.01
N ILE A 135 -21.63 -17.81 18.23
CA ILE A 135 -22.53 -17.82 19.37
C ILE A 135 -23.50 -18.95 19.06
N GLN A 136 -23.22 -20.08 19.70
CA GLN A 136 -24.04 -21.26 19.75
C GLN A 136 -25.51 -20.85 19.87
N LYS A 137 -26.28 -21.14 18.82
CA LYS A 137 -27.71 -21.33 18.98
C LYS A 137 -27.90 -22.68 19.66
N GLU A 138 -27.63 -22.76 20.95
CA GLU A 138 -28.27 -23.75 21.81
C GLU A 138 -29.70 -23.26 22.04
N GLY A 139 -30.62 -23.69 21.18
CA GLY A 139 -32.04 -23.61 21.50
C GLY A 139 -32.32 -24.59 22.65
N PRO A 140 -33.10 -24.21 23.68
CA PRO A 140 -33.50 -25.17 24.70
C PRO A 140 -34.38 -26.24 24.04
N SER A 141 -33.94 -27.50 24.16
CA SER A 141 -34.74 -28.67 23.81
C SER A 141 -35.98 -28.69 24.72
N ILE A 142 -37.17 -28.56 24.14
CA ILE A 142 -38.41 -28.81 24.89
C ILE A 142 -38.51 -30.33 25.06
N GLU A 143 -38.12 -30.82 26.24
CA GLU A 143 -38.51 -32.15 26.69
C GLU A 143 -40.04 -32.16 26.86
N GLN A 144 -40.72 -32.79 25.89
CA GLN A 144 -42.04 -33.34 26.13
C GLN A 144 -41.88 -34.52 27.08
N SER A 145 -42.42 -34.41 28.29
CA SER A 145 -42.78 -35.60 29.06
C SER A 145 -44.20 -35.45 29.59
N MET A 146 -44.96 -36.52 29.35
CA MET A 146 -46.29 -36.84 29.85
C MET A 146 -46.30 -36.93 31.37
#